data_AF-A0A1J4UCP9-F1
#
_entry.id   AF-A0A1J4UCP9-F1
#
_cell.length_a   1.000
_cell.length_b   1.000
_cell.length_c   1.000
_cell.angle_alpha   90.00
_cell.angle_beta   90.00
_cell.angle_gamma   90.00
#
_symmetry.space_group_name_H-M   'P 1'
#
loop_
_entity.id
_entity.type
_entity.pdbx_description
1 polymer ?
#
loop_
_entity_poly.entity_id
_entity_poly.type
_entity_poly.pdbx_seq_one_letter_code
_entity_poly.pdbx_strand_id
1 'polypeptide(L)'
;MNKIKEKNISPIAYRFFLLQTHYRKQLNFSWEALEAAQNGLKKLQNKVLKLKNENEKIETKKIQADFLKIINDDLNMPEALALIWEAFKDQTIDYNTIIKFDTVLGLDLDQVQEKNIKIPTEVLSLLDQRKTAREKENWSESDRLRDEIKALGFVIKDTSEGQKIF
;
A
#
# COMPACT_ATOMS: atom_id res chain seq x y z
N MET A 1 23.95 -2.91 1.49
CA MET A 1 22.83 -3.86 1.65
C MET A 1 22.65 -4.38 3.09
N ASN A 2 23.70 -4.83 3.79
CA ASN A 2 23.57 -5.53 5.09
C ASN A 2 22.90 -4.70 6.20
N LYS A 3 23.27 -3.42 6.36
CA LYS A 3 22.65 -2.50 7.35
C LYS A 3 21.15 -2.24 7.14
N ILE A 4 20.66 -2.33 5.89
CA ILE A 4 19.23 -2.13 5.56
C ILE A 4 18.42 -3.37 5.95
N LYS A 5 18.99 -4.56 5.72
CA LYS A 5 18.39 -5.84 6.15
C LYS A 5 18.34 -5.95 7.68
N GLU A 6 19.39 -5.51 8.37
CA GLU A 6 19.44 -5.46 9.85
C GLU A 6 18.34 -4.56 10.44
N LYS A 7 17.93 -3.51 9.72
CA LYS A 7 16.82 -2.61 10.09
C LYS A 7 15.44 -3.10 9.62
N ASN A 8 15.34 -4.32 9.09
CA ASN A 8 14.10 -4.88 8.53
C ASN A 8 13.48 -4.00 7.42
N ILE A 9 14.35 -3.40 6.60
CA ILE A 9 13.95 -2.61 5.44
C ILE A 9 14.15 -3.44 4.17
N SER A 10 13.14 -3.47 3.30
CA SER A 10 13.22 -4.14 2.01
C SER A 10 14.19 -3.41 1.07
N PRO A 11 15.05 -4.11 0.32
CA PRO A 11 15.85 -3.51 -0.75
C PRO A 11 15.00 -2.74 -1.79
N ILE A 12 13.78 -3.20 -2.05
CA ILE A 12 12.84 -2.54 -2.95
C ILE A 12 12.38 -1.20 -2.37
N ALA A 13 12.24 -1.10 -1.04
CA ALA A 13 11.92 0.17 -0.38
C ALA A 13 13.03 1.20 -0.57
N TYR A 14 14.30 0.77 -0.60
CA TYR A 14 15.41 1.66 -0.95
C TYR A 14 15.32 2.15 -2.39
N ARG A 15 14.99 1.28 -3.35
CA ARG A 15 14.75 1.69 -4.74
C ARG A 15 13.60 2.70 -4.84
N PHE A 16 12.47 2.42 -4.19
CA PHE A 16 11.35 3.35 -4.12
C PHE A 16 11.76 4.69 -3.50
N PHE A 17 12.58 4.70 -2.45
CA PHE A 17 13.13 5.91 -1.86
C PHE A 17 13.96 6.73 -2.85
N LEU A 18 14.81 6.09 -3.67
CA LEU A 18 15.59 6.77 -4.70
C LEU A 18 14.69 7.44 -5.76
N LEU A 19 13.59 6.80 -6.16
CA LEU A 19 12.65 7.32 -7.17
C LEU A 19 11.89 8.58 -6.70
N GLN A 20 11.86 8.87 -5.40
CA GLN A 20 11.17 10.04 -4.86
C GLN A 20 11.92 11.36 -5.10
N THR A 21 13.19 11.31 -5.51
CA THR A 21 14.00 12.49 -5.81
C THR A 21 14.50 12.42 -7.25
N HIS A 22 14.47 13.56 -7.93
CA HIS A 22 14.98 13.65 -9.30
C HIS A 22 16.48 13.29 -9.32
N TYR A 23 16.94 12.50 -10.28
CA TYR A 23 18.32 11.95 -10.27
C TYR A 23 19.43 13.03 -10.23
N ARG A 24 19.20 14.19 -10.86
CA ARG A 24 20.07 15.39 -10.80
C ARG A 24 20.08 16.13 -9.45
N LYS A 25 19.25 15.77 -8.48
CA LYS A 25 19.15 16.43 -7.17
C LYS A 25 19.84 15.57 -6.10
N GLN A 26 20.39 16.23 -5.09
CA GLN A 26 20.93 15.53 -3.94
C GLN A 26 19.80 14.89 -3.13
N LEU A 27 19.91 13.59 -2.89
CA LEU A 27 19.02 12.85 -2.02
C LEU A 27 19.50 12.97 -0.57
N ASN A 28 18.66 13.56 0.28
CA ASN A 28 18.94 13.65 1.72
C ASN A 28 18.54 12.34 2.40
N PHE A 29 19.53 11.47 2.64
CA PHE A 29 19.32 10.20 3.32
C PHE A 29 19.12 10.40 4.82
N SER A 30 18.04 9.84 5.35
CA SER A 30 17.89 9.53 6.77
C SER A 30 17.17 8.18 6.93
N TRP A 31 17.32 7.55 8.10
CA TRP A 31 16.63 6.30 8.38
C TRP A 31 15.11 6.49 8.42
N GLU A 32 14.67 7.62 8.97
CA GLU A 32 13.26 8.01 9.05
C GLU A 32 12.67 8.20 7.65
N ALA A 33 13.41 8.81 6.73
CA ALA A 33 12.98 8.98 5.34
C ALA A 33 12.89 7.63 4.61
N LEU A 34 13.83 6.72 4.85
CA LEU A 34 13.79 5.37 4.27
C LEU A 34 12.65 4.52 4.85
N GLU A 35 12.36 4.62 6.14
CA GLU A 35 11.21 3.98 6.77
C GLU A 35 9.88 4.53 6.22
N ALA A 36 9.80 5.85 6.03
CA ALA A 36 8.65 6.49 5.38
C ALA A 36 8.47 5.97 3.94
N ALA A 37 9.56 5.82 3.19
CA ALA A 37 9.52 5.23 1.85
C ALA A 37 9.06 3.77 1.88
N GLN A 38 9.53 2.95 2.83
CA GLN A 38 9.03 1.58 3.00
C GLN A 38 7.52 1.55 3.24
N ASN A 39 6.99 2.47 4.06
CA ASN A 39 5.55 2.56 4.29
C ASN A 39 4.79 3.06 3.05
N GLY A 40 5.38 3.99 2.28
CA GLY A 40 4.84 4.44 0.99
C GLY A 40 4.76 3.30 -0.03
N LEU A 41 5.81 2.48 -0.14
CA LEU A 41 5.83 1.30 -1.00
C LEU A 41 4.74 0.30 -0.60
N LYS A 42 4.57 0.01 0.70
CA LYS A 42 3.48 -0.86 1.18
C LYS A 42 2.10 -0.35 0.77
N LYS A 43 1.88 0.97 0.83
CA LYS A 43 0.61 1.58 0.38
C LYS A 43 0.40 1.40 -1.12
N LEU A 44 1.46 1.60 -1.92
CA LEU A 44 1.43 1.41 -3.37
C LEU A 44 1.08 -0.05 -3.70
N GLN A 45 1.78 -1.00 -3.08
CA GLN A 45 1.54 -2.43 -3.24
C GLN A 45 0.10 -2.83 -2.90
N ASN A 46 -0.46 -2.31 -1.80
CA ASN A 46 -1.85 -2.57 -1.42
C ASN A 46 -2.86 -2.02 -2.45
N LYS A 47 -2.58 -0.86 -3.08
CA LYS A 47 -3.41 -0.31 -4.15
C LYS A 47 -3.37 -1.18 -5.41
N VAL A 48 -2.19 -1.66 -5.80
CA VAL A 48 -2.01 -2.58 -6.93
C VAL A 48 -2.75 -3.90 -6.68
N LEU A 49 -2.63 -4.45 -5.48
CA LEU A 49 -3.33 -5.67 -5.08
C LEU A 49 -4.87 -5.51 -5.15
N LYS A 50 -5.39 -4.35 -4.74
CA LYS A 50 -6.82 -4.04 -4.88
C LYS A 50 -7.27 -4.06 -6.35
N LEU A 51 -6.52 -3.41 -7.25
CA LEU A 51 -6.82 -3.42 -8.69
C LEU A 51 -6.78 -4.84 -9.28
N LYS A 52 -5.84 -5.68 -8.82
CA LYS A 52 -5.73 -7.09 -9.24
C LYS A 52 -7.01 -7.87 -8.93
N ASN A 53 -7.61 -7.60 -7.76
CA ASN A 53 -8.80 -8.30 -7.29
C ASN A 53 -10.09 -7.76 -7.92
N GLU A 54 -10.17 -6.47 -8.23
CA GLU A 54 -11.35 -5.85 -8.84
C GLU A 54 -11.48 -6.21 -10.33
N ASN A 55 -10.35 -6.40 -11.04
CA ASN A 55 -10.29 -6.80 -12.45
C ASN A 55 -11.14 -5.92 -13.39
N GLU A 56 -11.34 -4.66 -13.01
CA GLU A 56 -12.10 -3.67 -13.79
C GLU A 56 -11.29 -3.18 -14.99
N LYS A 57 -11.96 -3.09 -16.15
CA LYS A 57 -11.40 -2.45 -17.34
C LYS A 57 -11.82 -1.00 -17.37
N ILE A 58 -10.84 -0.11 -17.34
CA ILE A 58 -11.02 1.33 -17.48
C ILE A 58 -10.16 1.86 -18.64
N GLU A 59 -10.50 3.03 -19.18
CA GLU A 59 -9.72 3.67 -20.25
C GLU A 59 -8.44 4.28 -19.66
N THR A 60 -7.27 3.82 -20.10
CA THR A 60 -5.96 4.21 -19.56
C THR A 60 -5.02 4.86 -20.58
N LYS A 61 -5.48 5.15 -21.81
CA LYS A 61 -4.61 5.76 -22.85
C LYS A 61 -3.99 7.08 -22.41
N LYS A 62 -4.78 7.94 -21.74
CA LYS A 62 -4.30 9.25 -21.29
C LYS A 62 -3.14 9.12 -20.31
N ILE A 63 -3.33 8.35 -19.23
CA ILE A 63 -2.29 8.15 -18.23
C ILE A 63 -1.06 7.46 -18.80
N GLN A 64 -1.22 6.51 -19.74
CA GLN A 64 -0.07 5.89 -20.41
C GLN A 64 0.75 6.90 -21.21
N ALA A 65 0.09 7.83 -21.92
CA ALA A 65 0.77 8.89 -22.66
C ALA A 65 1.44 9.90 -21.71
N ASP A 66 0.75 10.31 -20.64
CA ASP A 66 1.27 11.24 -19.65
C ASP A 66 2.50 10.64 -18.93
N PHE A 67 2.43 9.37 -18.53
CA PHE A 67 3.57 8.67 -17.92
C PHE A 67 4.77 8.63 -18.87
N LEU A 68 4.56 8.26 -20.15
CA LEU A 68 5.63 8.25 -21.14
C LEU A 68 6.24 9.63 -21.35
N LYS A 69 5.41 10.68 -21.38
CA LYS A 69 5.89 12.06 -21.49
C LYS A 69 6.78 12.42 -20.30
N ILE A 70 6.36 12.13 -19.08
CA ILE A 70 7.09 12.46 -17.86
C ILE A 70 8.43 11.72 -17.77
N ILE A 71 8.46 10.41 -18.03
CA ILE A 71 9.74 9.67 -17.93
C ILE A 71 10.73 10.04 -19.04
N ASN A 72 10.24 10.49 -20.20
CA ASN A 72 11.08 10.98 -21.28
C ASN A 72 11.49 12.46 -21.09
N ASP A 73 10.83 13.19 -20.19
CA ASP A 73 11.27 14.50 -19.72
C ASP A 73 12.30 14.31 -18.61
N ASP A 74 13.52 14.01 -19.03
CA ASP A 74 14.69 13.88 -18.16
C ASP A 74 14.48 12.92 -16.97
N LEU A 75 13.89 11.75 -17.22
CA LEU A 75 13.72 10.68 -16.21
C LEU A 75 13.07 11.20 -14.92
N ASN A 76 12.02 12.02 -15.04
CA ASN A 76 11.34 12.66 -13.91
C ASN A 76 10.47 11.66 -13.11
N MET A 77 11.14 10.78 -12.36
CA MET A 77 10.50 9.74 -11.54
C MET A 77 9.62 10.30 -10.41
N PRO A 78 9.95 11.41 -9.71
CA PRO A 78 9.07 11.97 -8.70
C PRO A 78 7.70 12.36 -9.27
N GLU A 79 7.67 12.97 -10.45
CA GLU A 79 6.42 13.34 -11.12
C GLU A 79 5.68 12.10 -11.64
N ALA A 80 6.40 11.08 -12.13
CA ALA A 80 5.78 9.81 -12.53
C ALA A 80 5.09 9.12 -11.34
N LEU A 81 5.71 9.13 -10.15
CA LEU A 81 5.10 8.64 -8.92
C LEU A 81 3.87 9.47 -8.52
N ALA A 82 3.94 10.80 -8.65
CA ALA A 82 2.81 11.69 -8.36
C ALA A 82 1.60 11.38 -9.27
N LEU A 83 1.84 11.22 -10.59
CA LEU A 83 0.82 10.81 -11.56
C LEU A 83 0.14 9.49 -11.17
N ILE A 84 0.92 8.50 -10.72
CA ILE A 84 0.38 7.20 -10.28
C ILE A 84 -0.54 7.37 -9.06
N TRP A 85 -0.15 8.18 -8.07
CA TRP A 85 -0.98 8.43 -6.90
C TRP A 85 -2.29 9.16 -7.24
N GLU A 86 -2.22 10.15 -8.13
CA GLU A 86 -3.39 10.85 -8.64
C GLU A 86 -4.33 9.88 -9.38
N ALA A 87 -3.79 9.01 -10.22
CA ALA A 87 -4.59 8.04 -10.95
C ALA A 87 -5.27 7.00 -10.05
N PHE A 88 -4.63 6.58 -8.94
CA PHE A 88 -5.29 5.75 -7.94
C PHE A 88 -6.42 6.45 -7.19
N LYS A 89 -6.36 7.79 -7.10
CA LYS A 89 -7.40 8.60 -6.47
C LYS A 89 -8.59 8.78 -7.42
N ASP A 90 -8.30 9.05 -8.69
CA ASP A 90 -9.30 9.33 -9.71
C ASP A 90 -9.84 8.07 -10.41
N GLN A 91 -9.33 6.89 -10.03
CA GLN A 91 -9.67 5.58 -10.61
C GLN A 91 -9.44 5.54 -12.13
N THR A 92 -8.31 6.10 -12.58
CA THR A 92 -7.93 6.19 -14.00
C THR A 92 -6.76 5.28 -14.38
N ILE A 93 -6.34 4.37 -13.49
CA ILE A 93 -5.32 3.35 -13.73
C ILE A 93 -5.85 1.94 -13.40
N ASP A 94 -5.60 0.97 -14.29
CA ASP A 94 -5.94 -0.45 -14.09
C ASP A 94 -4.70 -1.28 -13.71
N TYR A 95 -4.92 -2.54 -13.32
CA TYR A 95 -3.84 -3.45 -12.94
C TYR A 95 -2.79 -3.60 -14.05
N ASN A 96 -3.22 -3.82 -15.29
CA ASN A 96 -2.28 -4.05 -16.40
C ASN A 96 -1.40 -2.83 -16.68
N THR A 97 -1.97 -1.63 -16.57
CA THR A 97 -1.24 -0.38 -16.79
C THR A 97 -0.20 -0.14 -15.71
N ILE A 98 -0.52 -0.35 -14.43
CA ILE A 98 0.47 -0.17 -13.36
C ILE A 98 1.60 -1.22 -13.43
N ILE A 99 1.30 -2.47 -13.81
CA ILE A 99 2.34 -3.48 -14.04
C ILE A 99 3.22 -3.11 -15.24
N LYS A 100 2.64 -2.54 -16.31
CA LYS A 100 3.42 -2.00 -17.43
C LYS A 100 4.33 -0.85 -16.98
N PHE A 101 3.86 0.07 -16.14
CA PHE A 101 4.71 1.12 -15.57
C PHE A 101 5.82 0.54 -14.69
N ASP A 102 5.54 -0.56 -13.99
CA ASP A 102 6.53 -1.22 -13.13
C ASP A 102 7.72 -1.81 -13.91
N THR A 103 7.59 -2.05 -15.21
CA THR A 103 8.75 -2.40 -16.07
C THR A 103 9.81 -1.30 -16.11
N VAL A 104 9.41 -0.04 -15.84
CA VAL A 104 10.31 1.12 -15.69
C VAL A 104 10.70 1.31 -14.22
N LEU A 105 9.72 1.24 -13.32
CA LEU A 105 9.93 1.53 -11.89
C LEU A 105 10.76 0.44 -11.19
N GLY A 106 10.54 -0.83 -11.51
CA GLY A 106 11.22 -2.00 -10.95
C GLY A 106 10.94 -2.20 -9.46
N LEU A 107 9.67 -2.11 -9.05
CA LEU A 107 9.23 -2.20 -7.66
C LEU A 107 8.58 -3.54 -7.30
N ASP A 108 8.64 -4.53 -8.20
CA ASP A 108 8.08 -5.87 -8.06
C ASP A 108 6.60 -5.83 -7.63
N LEU A 109 5.81 -4.97 -8.28
CA LEU A 109 4.42 -4.71 -7.93
C LEU A 109 3.49 -5.89 -8.26
N ASP A 110 3.91 -6.80 -9.13
CA ASP A 110 3.21 -8.04 -9.46
C ASP A 110 3.47 -9.17 -8.43
N GLN A 111 4.57 -9.08 -7.67
CA GLN A 111 4.94 -10.04 -6.63
C GLN A 111 4.23 -9.79 -5.29
N VAL A 112 3.36 -8.79 -5.23
CA VAL A 112 2.55 -8.51 -4.05
C VAL A 112 1.55 -9.65 -3.86
N GLN A 113 1.90 -10.58 -2.97
CA GLN A 113 0.98 -11.61 -2.52
C GLN A 113 0.07 -11.02 -1.46
N GLU A 114 -1.20 -11.43 -1.47
CA GLU A 114 -2.03 -11.28 -0.27
C GLU A 114 -1.25 -11.94 0.86
N LYS A 115 -0.94 -11.17 1.91
CA LYS A 115 -0.69 -11.80 3.18
C LYS A 115 -2.02 -12.44 3.55
N ASN A 116 -2.17 -13.72 3.19
CA ASN A 116 -3.18 -14.61 3.76
C ASN A 116 -2.82 -14.77 5.23
N ILE A 117 -3.08 -13.72 6.01
CA ILE A 117 -3.16 -13.87 7.44
C ILE A 117 -4.38 -14.74 7.62
N LYS A 118 -4.15 -16.03 7.86
CA LYS A 118 -5.22 -16.97 8.12
C LYS A 118 -5.79 -16.60 9.49
N ILE A 119 -6.76 -15.69 9.48
CA ILE A 119 -7.40 -15.20 10.71
C ILE A 119 -8.11 -16.42 11.32
N PRO A 120 -7.75 -16.83 12.55
CA PRO A 120 -8.42 -17.93 13.21
C PRO A 120 -9.93 -17.66 13.31
N THR A 121 -10.74 -18.72 13.23
CA THR A 121 -12.20 -18.63 13.36
C THR A 121 -12.62 -17.93 14.66
N GLU A 122 -11.85 -18.12 15.73
CA GLU A 122 -12.01 -17.43 17.01
C GLU A 122 -11.93 -15.91 16.87
N VAL A 123 -10.93 -15.40 16.16
CA VAL A 123 -10.75 -13.96 15.93
C VAL A 123 -11.87 -13.39 15.07
N LEU A 124 -12.36 -14.14 14.08
CA LEU A 124 -13.53 -13.74 13.29
C LEU A 124 -14.80 -13.68 14.15
N SER A 125 -14.98 -14.62 15.08
CA SER A 125 -16.11 -14.60 16.02
C SER A 125 -16.04 -13.40 16.95
N LEU A 126 -14.86 -13.09 17.50
CA LEU A 126 -14.66 -11.90 18.34
C LEU A 126 -14.94 -10.60 17.58
N LEU A 127 -14.59 -10.54 16.29
CA LEU A 127 -14.85 -9.39 15.43
C LEU A 127 -16.36 -9.18 15.20
N ASP A 128 -17.11 -10.26 14.98
CA ASP A 128 -18.57 -10.21 14.82
C ASP A 128 -19.28 -9.80 16.13
N GLN A 129 -18.86 -10.39 17.26
CA GLN A 129 -19.34 -9.98 18.59
C GLN A 129 -19.08 -8.49 18.86
N ARG A 130 -17.90 -7.99 18.45
CA ARG A 130 -17.54 -6.58 18.59
C ARG A 130 -18.44 -5.70 17.73
N LYS A 131 -18.76 -6.12 16.51
CA LYS A 131 -19.71 -5.42 15.63
C LYS A 131 -21.08 -5.32 16.29
N THR A 132 -21.61 -6.43 16.82
CA THR A 132 -22.87 -6.42 17.58
C THR A 132 -22.81 -5.51 18.82
N ALA A 133 -21.68 -5.51 19.55
CA ALA A 133 -21.50 -4.63 20.70
C ALA A 133 -21.56 -3.15 20.31
N ARG A 134 -20.96 -2.76 19.17
CA ARG A 134 -21.04 -1.39 18.66
C ARG A 134 -22.43 -1.00 18.17
N GLU A 135 -23.12 -1.90 17.49
CA GLU A 135 -24.51 -1.69 17.04
C GLU A 135 -25.45 -1.49 18.23
N LYS A 136 -25.16 -2.12 19.37
CA LYS A 136 -25.87 -1.95 20.64
C LYS A 136 -25.32 -0.82 21.51
N GLU A 137 -24.40 0.00 20.99
CA GLU A 137 -23.71 1.09 21.72
C GLU A 137 -23.02 0.65 23.02
N ASN A 138 -22.68 -0.64 23.14
CA ASN A 138 -21.96 -1.19 24.27
C ASN A 138 -20.44 -1.00 24.08
N TRP A 139 -19.98 0.21 24.40
CA TRP A 139 -18.59 0.63 24.21
C TRP A 139 -17.60 -0.17 25.07
N SER A 140 -17.95 -0.49 26.31
CA SER A 140 -17.09 -1.26 27.22
C SER A 140 -16.82 -2.66 26.69
N GLU A 141 -17.85 -3.36 26.19
CA GLU A 141 -17.69 -4.67 25.59
C GLU A 141 -16.93 -4.61 24.26
N SER A 142 -17.13 -3.54 23.47
CA SER A 142 -16.38 -3.33 22.23
C SER A 142 -14.87 -3.15 22.49
N ASP A 143 -14.51 -2.41 23.54
CA ASP A 143 -13.11 -2.23 23.95
C ASP A 143 -12.51 -3.54 24.49
N ARG A 144 -13.25 -4.29 25.31
CA ARG A 144 -12.83 -5.62 25.81
C ARG A 144 -12.49 -6.56 24.65
N LEU A 145 -13.38 -6.67 23.67
CA LEU A 145 -13.21 -7.54 22.49
C LEU A 145 -12.05 -7.06 21.60
N ARG A 146 -11.83 -5.74 21.50
CA ARG A 146 -10.66 -5.19 20.78
C ARG A 146 -9.36 -5.62 21.43
N ASP A 147 -9.28 -5.55 22.75
CA ASP A 147 -8.06 -5.89 23.49
C ASP A 147 -7.80 -7.40 23.47
N GLU A 148 -8.84 -8.23 23.43
CA GLU A 148 -8.75 -9.69 23.23
C GLU A 148 -8.20 -10.05 21.85
N ILE A 149 -8.72 -9.41 20.80
CA ILE A 149 -8.20 -9.56 19.43
C ILE A 149 -6.73 -9.11 19.34
N LYS A 150 -6.37 -8.03 20.06
CA LYS A 150 -4.99 -7.55 20.16
C LYS A 150 -4.06 -8.54 20.88
N ALA A 151 -4.55 -9.19 21.94
CA ALA A 151 -3.81 -10.23 22.66
C ALA A 151 -3.52 -11.45 21.77
N LEU A 152 -4.42 -11.76 20.83
CA LEU A 152 -4.22 -12.80 19.82
C LEU A 152 -3.28 -12.39 18.67
N GLY A 153 -2.71 -11.17 18.73
CA GLY A 153 -1.73 -10.67 17.76
C GLY A 153 -2.32 -9.94 16.57
N PHE A 154 -3.62 -9.62 16.59
CA PHE A 154 -4.32 -8.96 15.50
C PHE A 154 -4.70 -7.52 15.84
N VAL A 155 -4.67 -6.63 14.86
CA VAL A 155 -5.04 -5.23 15.05
C VAL A 155 -6.29 -4.90 14.25
N ILE A 156 -7.26 -4.27 14.91
CA ILE A 156 -8.51 -3.83 14.27
C ILE A 156 -8.40 -2.35 13.91
N LYS A 157 -8.83 -2.00 12.70
CA LYS A 157 -9.00 -0.63 12.25
C LYS A 157 -10.43 -0.42 11.75
N ASP A 158 -11.13 0.53 12.34
CA ASP A 158 -12.43 0.94 11.85
C ASP A 158 -12.25 1.84 10.61
N THR A 159 -13.00 1.56 9.57
CA THR A 159 -13.00 2.31 8.30
C THR A 159 -14.44 2.64 7.91
N SER A 160 -14.62 3.55 6.96
CA SER A 160 -15.95 3.87 6.39
C SER A 160 -16.63 2.67 5.72
N GLU A 161 -15.86 1.65 5.34
CA GLU A 161 -16.34 0.39 4.75
C GLU A 161 -16.62 -0.71 5.81
N GLY A 162 -16.42 -0.41 7.10
CA GLY A 162 -16.56 -1.37 8.21
C GLY A 162 -15.25 -1.64 8.95
N GLN A 163 -15.19 -2.76 9.69
CA GLN A 163 -14.03 -3.14 10.51
C GLN A 163 -13.03 -3.95 9.66
N LYS A 164 -11.76 -3.53 9.62
CA LYS A 164 -10.67 -4.29 8.97
C LYS A 164 -9.71 -4.83 10.02
N ILE A 165 -9.23 -6.06 9.82
CA ILE A 165 -8.30 -6.74 10.72
C ILE A 165 -6.96 -7.00 10.01
N PHE A 166 -5.86 -6.88 10.76
CA PHE A 166 -4.47 -6.93 10.27
C PHE A 166 -3.57 -7.74 11.21
#